data_AF-A0A1T4Z4X6-F1
#
_entry.id   AF-A0A1T4Z4X6-F1
#
_cell.length_a   1.000
_cell.length_b   1.000
_cell.length_c   1.000
_cell.angle_alpha   90.00
_cell.angle_beta   90.00
_cell.angle_gamma   90.00
#
_symmetry.space_group_name_H-M   'P 1'
#
loop_
_entity.id
_entity.type
_entity.pdbx_description
1 polymer ?
#
loop_
_entity_poly.entity_id
_entity_poly.type
_entity_poly.pdbx_seq_one_letter_code
_entity_poly.pdbx_strand_id
1 'polypeptide(L)'
;MTSAAHPPGALLAKLGAFLQVAQVVGFATMWWTLHHDIQEARIAPQDVEATMQQVQSMNQLMEASSIYMFAGVGVAILGILMVILAATVYRYRAQWFFWFLCIYGGAMLLSYMLPFGLFFVIYALLKKKEFPLDPPPAPGTLV
;
A
#
# COMPACT_ATOMS: atom_id res chain seq x y z
N MET A 1 36.33 9.94 -9.71
CA MET A 1 35.05 10.12 -9.00
C MET A 1 33.98 9.30 -9.72
N THR A 2 33.89 8.01 -9.40
CA THR A 2 32.87 7.12 -9.96
C THR A 2 31.59 7.33 -9.19
N SER A 3 30.60 7.98 -9.82
CA SER A 3 29.24 8.08 -9.27
C SER A 3 28.74 6.66 -9.04
N ALA A 4 28.53 6.28 -7.78
CA ALA A 4 27.97 5.00 -7.40
C ALA A 4 26.54 4.95 -7.91
N ALA A 5 26.35 4.44 -9.12
CA ALA A 5 25.03 4.28 -9.72
C ALA A 5 24.20 3.39 -8.79
N HIS A 6 23.22 4.01 -8.11
CA HIS A 6 22.30 3.27 -7.27
C HIS A 6 21.66 2.14 -8.09
N PRO A 7 21.61 0.91 -7.56
CA PRO A 7 21.04 -0.21 -8.32
C PRO A 7 19.58 0.12 -8.65
N PRO A 8 19.18 0.10 -9.94
CA PRO A 8 17.86 0.56 -10.39
C PRO A 8 16.71 -0.13 -9.63
N GLY A 9 16.90 -1.40 -9.24
CA GLY A 9 15.94 -2.16 -8.44
C GLY A 9 15.65 -1.58 -7.06
N ALA A 10 16.59 -0.89 -6.41
CA ALA A 10 16.36 -0.28 -5.09
C ALA A 10 15.44 0.94 -5.18
N LEU A 11 15.56 1.74 -6.24
CA LEU A 11 14.70 2.89 -6.47
C LEU A 11 13.28 2.44 -6.82
N LEU A 12 13.15 1.45 -7.70
CA LEU A 12 11.87 0.81 -8.05
C LEU A 12 11.16 0.22 -6.83
N ALA A 13 11.88 -0.51 -5.98
CA ALA A 13 11.32 -1.07 -4.75
C ALA A 13 10.83 0.02 -3.79
N LYS A 14 11.62 1.08 -3.59
CA LYS A 14 11.25 2.19 -2.70
C LYS A 14 10.07 2.99 -3.24
N LEU A 15 10.05 3.29 -4.54
CA LEU A 15 8.94 4.02 -5.16
C LEU A 15 7.66 3.19 -5.14
N GLY A 16 7.75 1.91 -5.51
CA GLY A 16 6.62 0.98 -5.43
C GLY A 16 6.07 0.87 -4.00
N ALA A 17 6.95 0.69 -3.01
CA ALA A 17 6.55 0.65 -1.60
C ALA A 17 5.92 1.97 -1.13
N PHE A 18 6.48 3.12 -1.53
CA PHE A 18 5.95 4.43 -1.19
C PHE A 18 4.53 4.63 -1.76
N LEU A 19 4.32 4.26 -3.02
CA LEU A 19 2.98 4.31 -3.64
C LEU A 19 1.97 3.44 -2.91
N GLN A 20 2.39 2.25 -2.44
CA GLN A 20 1.50 1.40 -1.65
C GLN A 20 1.17 1.97 -0.27
N VAL A 21 2.15 2.53 0.42
CA VAL A 21 1.91 3.17 1.72
C VAL A 21 1.00 4.38 1.57
N ALA A 22 1.17 5.18 0.51
CA ALA A 22 0.31 6.34 0.25
C ALA A 22 -1.17 5.95 0.16
N GLN A 23 -1.49 4.77 -0.38
CA GLN A 23 -2.86 4.28 -0.45
C GLN A 23 -3.41 3.83 0.88
N VAL A 24 -2.59 3.13 1.69
CA VAL A 24 -2.98 2.76 3.04
C VAL A 24 -3.28 4.00 3.88
N VAL A 25 -2.46 5.05 3.73
CA VAL A 25 -2.71 6.35 4.38
C VAL A 25 -4.02 6.97 3.87
N GLY A 26 -4.26 6.97 2.55
CA GLY A 26 -5.51 7.47 1.97
C GLY A 26 -6.75 6.75 2.52
N PHE A 27 -6.70 5.42 2.59
CA PHE A 27 -7.76 4.62 3.21
C PHE A 27 -7.95 4.95 4.70
N ALA A 28 -6.86 5.09 5.46
CA ALA A 28 -6.93 5.45 6.87
C ALA A 28 -7.57 6.84 7.09
N THR A 29 -7.22 7.82 6.24
CA THR A 29 -7.83 9.16 6.30
C THR A 29 -9.31 9.12 5.94
N MET A 30 -9.70 8.36 4.92
CA MET A 30 -11.11 8.21 4.54
C MET A 30 -11.92 7.56 5.67
N TRP A 31 -11.38 6.50 6.27
CA TRP A 31 -12.01 5.82 7.41
C TRP A 31 -12.17 6.76 8.60
N TRP A 32 -11.14 7.55 8.91
CA TRP A 32 -11.18 8.54 9.98
C TRP A 32 -12.27 9.59 9.75
N THR A 33 -12.34 10.20 8.57
CA THR A 33 -13.35 11.20 8.22
C THR A 33 -14.75 10.60 8.30
N LEU A 34 -14.97 9.41 7.73
CA LEU A 34 -16.25 8.74 7.80
C LEU A 34 -16.68 8.42 9.24
N HIS A 35 -15.73 8.03 10.10
CA HIS A 35 -16.03 7.79 11.51
C HIS A 35 -16.40 9.07 12.25
N HIS A 36 -15.76 10.19 11.93
CA HIS A 36 -16.06 11.50 12.50
C HIS A 36 -17.46 11.98 12.07
N ASP A 37 -17.76 11.91 10.77
CA ASP A 37 -19.04 12.34 10.21
C ASP A 37 -20.22 11.51 10.75
N ILE A 38 -20.04 10.21 10.94
CA ILE A 38 -21.09 9.34 11.52
C ILE A 38 -21.40 9.71 12.98
N GLN A 39 -20.40 10.13 13.75
CA GLN A 39 -20.62 10.55 15.13
C GLN A 39 -21.39 11.87 15.22
N GLU A 40 -21.13 12.80 14.29
CA GLU A 40 -21.80 14.09 14.22
C GLU A 40 -23.19 14.02 13.57
N ALA A 41 -23.40 13.09 12.63
CA ALA A 41 -24.62 12.95 11.84
C ALA A 41 -25.81 12.31 12.60
N ARG A 42 -25.94 12.49 13.92
CA ARG A 42 -27.20 12.27 14.65
C ARG A 42 -28.24 13.33 14.25
N ILE A 43 -28.66 13.33 12.99
CA ILE A 43 -29.57 14.34 12.43
C ILE A 43 -31.01 13.83 12.52
N ALA A 44 -31.83 14.63 13.21
CA ALA A 44 -33.26 14.44 13.36
C ALA A 44 -33.99 14.63 12.00
N PRO A 45 -34.96 13.78 11.65
CA PRO A 45 -35.61 13.80 10.34
C PRO A 45 -36.76 14.82 10.34
N GLN A 46 -36.57 16.08 9.91
CA GLN A 46 -37.72 16.99 9.76
C GLN A 46 -37.80 17.88 8.51
N ASP A 47 -36.74 18.13 7.74
CA ASP A 47 -36.84 19.00 6.55
C ASP A 47 -36.57 18.28 5.22
N VAL A 48 -37.66 18.08 4.45
CA VAL A 48 -37.64 17.49 3.10
C VAL A 48 -36.83 18.34 2.13
N GLU A 49 -36.82 19.66 2.32
CA GLU A 49 -36.09 20.61 1.47
C GLU A 49 -34.58 20.56 1.74
N ALA A 50 -34.18 20.45 3.01
CA ALA A 50 -32.79 20.18 3.41
C ALA A 50 -32.31 18.82 2.88
N THR A 51 -33.21 17.82 2.84
CA THR A 51 -32.91 16.49 2.30
C THR A 51 -32.63 16.55 0.79
N MET A 52 -33.40 17.32 0.01
CA MET A 52 -33.16 17.47 -1.43
C MET A 52 -31.82 18.14 -1.75
N GLN A 53 -31.46 19.20 -1.01
CA GLN A 53 -30.19 19.89 -1.20
C GLN A 53 -29.01 18.99 -0.78
N GLN A 54 -29.17 18.21 0.29
CA GLN A 54 -28.19 17.22 0.74
C GLN A 54 -27.98 16.13 -0.32
N VAL A 55 -29.05 15.58 -0.92
CA VAL A 55 -28.95 14.57 -1.99
C VAL A 55 -28.21 15.09 -3.22
N GLN A 56 -28.44 16.34 -3.65
CA GLN A 56 -27.70 16.93 -4.77
C GLN A 56 -26.20 17.10 -4.47
N SER A 57 -25.87 17.57 -3.27
CA SER A 57 -24.47 17.67 -2.83
C SER A 57 -23.80 16.28 -2.71
N MET A 58 -24.54 15.27 -2.25
CA MET A 58 -24.06 13.88 -2.20
C MET A 58 -23.79 13.32 -3.59
N ASN A 59 -24.65 13.58 -4.59
CA ASN A 59 -24.42 13.10 -5.96
C ASN A 59 -23.13 13.68 -6.56
N GLN A 60 -22.89 14.98 -6.37
CA GLN A 60 -21.64 15.61 -6.85
C GLN A 60 -20.41 15.06 -6.13
N LEU A 61 -20.50 14.84 -4.80
CA LEU A 61 -19.44 14.22 -4.02
C LEU A 61 -19.20 12.76 -4.45
N MET A 62 -20.25 12.00 -4.74
CA MET A 62 -20.13 10.61 -5.21
C MET A 62 -19.48 10.53 -6.58
N GLU A 63 -19.80 11.43 -7.51
CA GLU A 63 -19.17 11.47 -8.83
C GLU A 63 -17.67 11.78 -8.72
N ALA A 64 -17.32 12.84 -7.98
CA ALA A 64 -15.93 13.20 -7.73
C ALA A 64 -15.16 12.07 -7.04
N SER A 65 -15.74 11.47 -5.99
CA SER A 65 -15.15 10.34 -5.25
C SER A 65 -14.89 9.13 -6.14
N SER A 66 -15.79 8.85 -7.08
CA SER A 66 -15.63 7.75 -8.03
C SER A 66 -14.40 7.92 -8.90
N ILE A 67 -14.17 9.13 -9.44
CA ILE A 67 -12.99 9.44 -10.26
C ILE A 67 -11.70 9.27 -9.45
N TYR A 68 -11.66 9.79 -8.22
CA TYR A 68 -10.50 9.64 -7.34
C TYR A 68 -10.23 8.18 -6.97
N MET A 69 -11.28 7.39 -6.77
CA MET A 69 -11.15 5.95 -6.51
C MET A 69 -10.50 5.23 -7.70
N PHE A 70 -10.95 5.49 -8.94
CA PHE A 70 -10.34 4.89 -10.13
C PHE A 70 -8.88 5.32 -10.32
N ALA A 71 -8.57 6.60 -10.11
CA ALA A 71 -7.20 7.11 -10.16
C ALA A 71 -6.32 6.43 -9.10
N GLY A 72 -6.84 6.29 -7.87
CA GLY A 72 -6.18 5.60 -6.78
C GLY A 72 -5.88 4.13 -7.13
N VAL A 73 -6.86 3.39 -7.63
CA VAL A 73 -6.67 2.00 -8.07
C VAL A 73 -5.62 1.90 -9.18
N GLY A 74 -5.62 2.83 -10.15
CA GLY A 74 -4.60 2.87 -11.20
C GLY A 74 -3.18 3.02 -10.66
N VAL A 75 -2.99 3.93 -9.71
CA VAL A 75 -1.71 4.11 -9.01
C VAL A 75 -1.33 2.86 -8.19
N ALA A 76 -2.32 2.13 -7.67
CA ALA A 76 -2.12 0.91 -6.88
C ALA A 76 -1.48 -0.17 -7.74
N ILE A 77 -2.08 -0.40 -8.90
CA ILE A 77 -1.63 -1.38 -9.87
C ILE A 77 -0.21 -1.05 -10.32
N LEU A 78 0.07 0.23 -10.62
CA LEU A 78 1.42 0.67 -10.96
C LEU A 78 2.42 0.34 -9.85
N GLY A 79 2.09 0.66 -8.60
CA GLY A 79 2.95 0.33 -7.45
C GLY A 79 3.18 -1.17 -7.30
N ILE A 80 2.15 -2.00 -7.47
CA ILE A 80 2.25 -3.47 -7.39
C ILE A 80 3.20 -3.98 -8.47
N LEU A 81 3.04 -3.50 -9.70
CA LEU A 81 3.89 -3.87 -10.83
C LEU A 81 5.36 -3.50 -10.56
N MET A 82 5.62 -2.31 -10.01
CA MET A 82 6.97 -1.90 -9.63
C MET A 82 7.59 -2.82 -8.56
N VAL A 83 6.81 -3.21 -7.54
CA VAL A 83 7.26 -4.14 -6.50
C VAL A 83 7.52 -5.54 -7.08
N ILE A 84 6.64 -6.04 -7.96
CA ILE A 84 6.83 -7.32 -8.64
C ILE A 84 8.10 -7.30 -9.47
N LEU A 85 8.31 -6.27 -10.30
CA LEU A 85 9.52 -6.13 -11.12
C LEU A 85 10.79 -6.04 -10.26
N ALA A 86 10.74 -5.28 -9.17
CA ALA A 86 11.86 -5.20 -8.22
C ALA A 86 12.17 -6.56 -7.58
N ALA A 87 11.14 -7.35 -7.26
CA ALA A 87 11.28 -8.68 -6.69
C ALA A 87 11.79 -9.72 -7.70
N THR A 88 11.19 -9.80 -8.89
CA THR A 88 11.42 -10.86 -9.88
C THR A 88 12.59 -10.55 -10.81
N VAL A 89 12.59 -9.38 -11.46
CA VAL A 89 13.56 -9.00 -12.50
C VAL A 89 14.85 -8.51 -11.87
N TYR A 90 14.77 -7.53 -10.97
CA TYR A 90 15.96 -6.93 -10.35
C TYR A 90 16.50 -7.75 -9.18
N ARG A 91 15.77 -8.80 -8.75
CA ARG A 91 16.13 -9.68 -7.63
C ARG A 91 16.58 -8.87 -6.42
N TYR A 92 15.86 -7.82 -6.05
CA TYR A 92 16.21 -7.00 -4.90
C TYR A 92 16.02 -7.82 -3.61
N ARG A 93 17.07 -7.88 -2.77
CA ARG A 93 17.15 -8.75 -1.56
C ARG A 93 17.53 -8.01 -0.28
N ALA A 94 16.92 -6.87 -0.01
CA ALA A 94 17.14 -6.17 1.25
C ALA A 94 16.25 -6.74 2.38
N GLN A 95 16.75 -6.75 3.61
CA GLN A 95 16.00 -7.19 4.80
C GLN A 95 14.68 -6.42 4.98
N TRP A 96 14.69 -5.09 4.80
CA TRP A 96 13.48 -4.27 4.88
C TRP A 96 12.43 -4.68 3.82
N PHE A 97 12.89 -5.08 2.64
CA PHE A 97 12.02 -5.46 1.53
C PHE A 97 11.34 -6.82 1.80
N PHE A 98 12.05 -7.75 2.44
CA PHE A 98 11.44 -8.99 2.92
C PHE A 98 10.27 -8.72 3.87
N TRP A 99 10.49 -7.90 4.91
CA TRP A 99 9.45 -7.55 5.87
C TRP A 99 8.29 -6.80 5.19
N PHE A 100 8.59 -5.90 4.25
CA PHE A 100 7.58 -5.25 3.44
C PHE A 100 6.73 -6.26 2.67
N LEU A 101 7.33 -7.24 1.96
CA LEU A 101 6.58 -8.28 1.24
C LEU A 101 5.72 -9.13 2.17
N CYS A 102 6.22 -9.50 3.35
CA CYS A 102 5.46 -10.30 4.31
C CYS A 102 4.28 -9.54 4.91
N ILE A 103 4.50 -8.31 5.40
CA ILE A 103 3.45 -7.50 6.03
C ILE A 103 2.43 -7.06 4.97
N TYR A 104 2.90 -6.54 3.84
CA TYR A 104 2.04 -6.05 2.77
C TYR A 104 1.29 -7.19 2.07
N GLY A 105 1.99 -8.30 1.79
CA GLY A 105 1.36 -9.51 1.27
C GLY A 105 0.33 -10.11 2.24
N GLY A 106 0.64 -10.11 3.54
CA GLY A 106 -0.29 -10.51 4.60
C GLY A 106 -1.53 -9.60 4.68
N ALA A 107 -1.35 -8.29 4.60
CA ALA A 107 -2.46 -7.33 4.54
C ALA A 107 -3.33 -7.56 3.29
N MET A 108 -2.71 -7.82 2.14
CA MET A 108 -3.43 -8.14 0.90
C MET A 108 -4.20 -9.45 0.97
N LEU A 109 -3.70 -10.46 1.70
CA LEU A 109 -4.43 -11.72 1.93
C LEU A 109 -5.76 -11.51 2.67
N LEU A 110 -5.83 -10.50 3.54
CA LEU A 110 -7.07 -10.13 4.24
C LEU A 110 -8.01 -9.28 3.37
N SER A 111 -7.59 -8.91 2.16
CA SER A 111 -8.34 -8.08 1.22
C SER A 111 -8.86 -8.88 0.01
N TYR A 112 -9.62 -8.22 -0.87
CA TYR A 112 -10.07 -8.78 -2.15
C TYR A 112 -8.91 -9.08 -3.13
N MET A 113 -7.68 -8.64 -2.83
CA MET A 113 -6.46 -8.88 -3.61
C MET A 113 -5.69 -10.15 -3.16
N LEU A 114 -6.43 -11.18 -2.72
CA LEU A 114 -5.89 -12.46 -2.24
C LEU A 114 -4.80 -13.09 -3.13
N PRO A 115 -4.94 -13.20 -4.47
CA PRO A 115 -3.91 -13.86 -5.28
C PRO A 115 -2.57 -13.11 -5.27
N PHE A 116 -2.58 -11.78 -5.20
CA PHE A 116 -1.36 -10.98 -5.11
C PHE A 116 -0.72 -11.07 -3.73
N GLY A 117 -1.54 -11.02 -2.67
CA GLY A 117 -1.06 -11.22 -1.30
C GLY A 117 -0.40 -12.59 -1.13
N LEU A 118 -1.06 -13.64 -1.62
CA LEU A 118 -0.55 -15.00 -1.58
C LEU A 118 0.76 -15.14 -2.35
N PHE A 119 0.85 -14.54 -3.55
CA PHE A 119 2.07 -14.51 -4.33
C PHE A 119 3.23 -13.87 -3.54
N PHE A 120 3.03 -12.71 -2.92
CA PHE A 120 4.09 -12.03 -2.18
C PHE A 120 4.54 -12.81 -0.95
N VAL A 121 3.61 -13.38 -0.18
CA VAL A 121 3.94 -14.16 1.01
C VAL A 121 4.68 -15.44 0.63
N ILE A 122 4.17 -16.21 -0.34
CA ILE A 122 4.84 -17.42 -0.83
C ILE A 122 6.22 -17.08 -1.39
N TYR A 123 6.33 -16.01 -2.18
CA TYR A 123 7.60 -15.57 -2.76
C TYR A 123 8.62 -15.23 -1.67
N ALA A 124 8.23 -14.42 -0.68
CA ALA A 124 9.09 -14.03 0.43
C ALA A 124 9.56 -15.27 1.22
N LEU A 125 8.66 -16.20 1.54
CA LEU A 125 8.97 -17.42 2.28
C LEU A 125 9.89 -18.37 1.50
N LEU A 126 9.63 -18.59 0.20
CA LEU A 126 10.47 -19.42 -0.66
C LEU A 126 11.88 -18.86 -0.80
N LYS A 127 11.99 -17.53 -0.82
CA LYS A 127 13.26 -16.81 -1.03
C LYS A 127 13.88 -16.31 0.26
N LYS A 128 13.39 -16.70 1.45
CA LYS A 128 13.86 -16.21 2.75
C LYS A 128 15.38 -16.31 2.93
N LYS A 129 16.01 -17.35 2.37
CA LYS A 129 17.46 -17.60 2.45
C LYS A 129 18.29 -16.64 1.59
N GLU A 130 17.68 -15.98 0.61
CA GLU A 130 18.34 -14.98 -0.24
C GLU A 130 18.36 -13.59 0.42
N PHE A 131 17.62 -13.39 1.51
CA PHE A 131 17.62 -12.13 2.25
C PHE A 131 18.63 -12.20 3.41
N PRO A 132 19.45 -11.16 3.61
CA PRO A 132 20.36 -11.06 4.76
C PRO A 132 19.53 -10.71 6.00
N LEU A 133 18.84 -11.71 6.56
CA LEU A 133 18.00 -11.54 7.75
C LEU A 133 18.83 -11.52 9.03
N ASP A 134 19.98 -12.20 9.02
CA ASP A 134 20.90 -12.26 10.14
C ASP A 134 21.89 -11.09 10.06
N PRO A 135 22.05 -10.28 11.12
CA PRO A 135 23.13 -9.30 11.17
C PRO A 135 24.47 -10.05 11.09
N PRO A 136 25.45 -9.55 10.32
CA PRO A 136 26.76 -10.17 10.27
C PRO A 136 27.34 -10.24 11.70
N PRO A 137 28.06 -11.32 12.05
CA PRO A 137 28.66 -11.45 13.37
C PRO A 137 29.51 -10.21 13.68
N ALA A 138 29.36 -9.69 14.90
CA ALA A 138 30.09 -8.51 15.32
C ALA A 138 31.60 -8.78 15.17
N PRO A 139 32.38 -7.82 14.62
CA PRO A 139 33.82 -7.99 14.49
C PRO A 139 34.43 -8.23 15.88
N GLY A 140 34.87 -9.46 16.15
CA GLY A 140 35.44 -9.87 17.44
C GLY A 140 34.81 -11.11 18.08
N THR A 141 33.66 -11.59 17.62
CA THR A 141 33.12 -12.89 18.05
C THR A 141 33.69 -14.02 17.19
N LEU A 142 34.73 -14.69 17.69
CA LEU A 142 35.19 -15.97 17.16
C LEU A 142 34.10 -17.02 17.44
N VAL A 143 33.51 -17.57 16.37
CA VAL A 143 32.71 -18.81 16.42
C VAL A 143 33.65 -19.98 16.20
#